data_AF-A0A1E5GJB3-F1
#
_entry.id   AF-A0A1E5GJB3-F1
#
_cell.length_a   1.000
_cell.length_b   1.000
_cell.length_c   1.000
_cell.angle_alpha   90.00
_cell.angle_beta   90.00
_cell.angle_gamma   90.00
#
_symmetry.space_group_name_H-M   'P 1'
#
loop_
_entity.id
_entity.type
_entity.pdbx_description
1 polymer ?
#
loop_
_entity_poly.entity_id
_entity_poly.type
_entity_poly.pdbx_seq_one_letter_code
_entity_poly.pdbx_strand_id
1 'polypeptide(L)'
;MTTEQTEKHQNKGLKYILVIEGIFSIMWVTYLVMFYSFYKKAYFYVDKRLSLFYQLLLIVNDNGLESIVYFALSALLMTMTFVFMYFLFLTNKRRPYPKAMLVGFIGLNLLCFLLLFINVYGVAFFIIAALSGSIVYALAMIGKKEDFEEELEYEEGDVIETKGPFETKASAHQAAQLFLETWQEKETVILEEDLYQEEDNHYYVDIYVEAIKK
;
A
#
# COMPACT_ATOMS: atom_id res chain seq x y z
N MET A 1 13.88 -21.44 -12.78
CA MET A 1 13.55 -20.36 -13.75
C MET A 1 14.83 -19.70 -14.20
N THR A 2 15.07 -19.61 -15.51
CA THR A 2 16.30 -19.01 -16.07
C THR A 2 16.24 -17.48 -16.02
N THR A 3 17.40 -16.86 -15.81
CA THR A 3 17.62 -15.40 -15.72
C THR A 3 17.03 -14.59 -16.88
N GLU A 4 16.93 -15.17 -18.07
CA GLU A 4 16.28 -14.55 -19.25
C GLU A 4 14.75 -14.38 -19.12
N GLN A 5 14.07 -15.30 -18.42
CA GLN A 5 12.62 -15.21 -18.25
C GLN A 5 12.24 -14.13 -17.24
N THR A 6 13.04 -13.95 -16.18
CA THR A 6 12.89 -12.88 -15.19
C THR A 6 13.11 -11.50 -15.82
N GLU A 7 14.14 -11.32 -16.65
CA GLU A 7 14.38 -10.05 -17.37
C GLU A 7 13.25 -9.70 -18.33
N LYS A 8 12.75 -10.67 -19.12
CA LYS A 8 11.69 -10.43 -20.11
C LYS A 8 10.35 -10.05 -19.45
N HIS A 9 10.02 -10.65 -18.31
CA HIS A 9 8.81 -10.31 -17.55
C HIS A 9 8.92 -8.95 -16.84
N GLN A 10 10.10 -8.61 -16.31
CA GLN A 10 10.35 -7.31 -15.68
C GLN A 10 10.23 -6.17 -16.70
N ASN A 11 10.71 -6.37 -17.93
CA ASN A 11 10.67 -5.36 -18.99
C ASN A 11 9.25 -5.09 -19.53
N LYS A 12 8.35 -6.08 -19.49
CA LYS A 12 6.93 -5.88 -19.85
C LYS A 12 6.19 -5.05 -18.80
N GLY A 13 6.32 -5.39 -17.51
CA GLY A 13 5.65 -4.65 -16.41
C GLY A 13 6.05 -3.18 -16.35
N LEU A 14 7.33 -2.89 -16.61
CA LEU A 14 7.86 -1.53 -16.66
C LEU A 14 7.24 -0.68 -17.79
N LYS A 15 7.00 -1.29 -18.96
CA LYS A 15 6.33 -0.61 -20.09
C LYS A 15 4.88 -0.25 -19.75
N TYR A 16 4.13 -1.12 -19.10
CA TYR A 16 2.76 -0.82 -18.70
C TYR A 16 2.69 0.34 -17.71
N ILE A 17 3.58 0.34 -16.71
CA ILE A 17 3.67 1.43 -15.74
C ILE A 17 3.97 2.77 -16.42
N LEU A 18 4.90 2.79 -17.38
CA LEU A 18 5.21 4.00 -18.15
C LEU A 18 4.01 4.53 -18.93
N VAL A 19 3.25 3.64 -19.55
CA VAL A 19 2.04 4.02 -20.31
C VAL A 19 0.99 4.61 -19.38
N ILE A 20 0.74 3.97 -18.23
CA ILE A 20 -0.21 4.45 -17.23
C ILE A 20 0.22 5.82 -16.71
N GLU A 21 1.48 5.98 -16.30
CA GLU A 21 1.99 7.27 -15.82
C GLU A 21 1.91 8.35 -16.90
N GLY A 22 2.17 8.01 -18.17
CA GLY A 22 1.99 8.94 -19.29
C GLY A 22 0.55 9.43 -19.42
N ILE A 23 -0.43 8.53 -19.28
CA ILE A 23 -1.86 8.89 -19.29
C ILE A 23 -2.19 9.79 -18.10
N PHE A 24 -1.73 9.43 -16.90
CA PHE A 24 -1.92 10.24 -15.68
C PHE A 24 -1.32 11.63 -15.83
N SER A 25 -0.12 11.74 -16.40
CA SER A 25 0.56 13.00 -16.64
C SER A 25 -0.24 13.89 -17.59
N ILE A 26 -0.78 13.32 -18.68
CA ILE A 26 -1.63 14.05 -19.63
C ILE A 26 -2.91 14.53 -18.94
N MET A 27 -3.55 13.69 -18.13
CA MET A 27 -4.74 14.06 -17.35
C MET A 27 -4.44 15.21 -16.37
N TRP A 28 -3.34 15.12 -15.63
CA TRP A 28 -2.88 16.18 -14.73
C TRP A 28 -2.61 17.50 -15.43
N VAL A 29 -1.84 17.47 -16.52
CA VAL A 29 -1.54 18.68 -17.31
C VAL A 29 -2.82 19.29 -17.87
N THR A 30 -3.71 18.47 -18.43
CA THR A 30 -4.98 18.93 -19.00
C THR A 30 -5.86 19.58 -17.92
N TYR A 31 -5.99 18.92 -16.76
CA TYR A 31 -6.70 19.44 -15.62
C TYR A 31 -6.13 20.78 -15.14
N LEU A 32 -4.81 20.86 -14.95
CA LEU A 32 -4.12 22.08 -14.52
C LEU A 32 -4.34 23.24 -15.50
N VAL A 33 -4.20 23.00 -16.80
CA VAL A 33 -4.42 24.03 -17.83
C VAL A 33 -5.85 24.56 -17.79
N MET A 34 -6.84 23.66 -17.70
CA MET A 34 -8.26 24.05 -17.61
C MET A 34 -8.55 24.82 -16.32
N PHE A 35 -8.09 24.28 -15.19
CA PHE A 35 -8.26 24.91 -13.88
C PHE A 35 -7.64 26.30 -13.83
N TYR A 36 -6.40 26.47 -14.28
CA TYR A 36 -5.73 27.78 -14.28
C TYR A 36 -6.37 28.78 -15.25
N SER A 37 -6.93 28.30 -16.37
CA SER A 37 -7.69 29.14 -17.30
C SER A 37 -8.99 29.64 -16.68
N PHE A 38 -9.70 28.77 -15.95
CA PHE A 38 -10.86 29.13 -15.14
C PHE A 38 -10.48 30.10 -14.01
N TYR A 39 -9.49 29.73 -13.20
CA TYR A 39 -9.03 30.50 -12.04
C TYR A 39 -8.62 31.92 -12.45
N LYS A 40 -7.92 32.08 -13.58
CA LYS A 40 -7.54 33.41 -14.09
C LYS A 40 -8.76 34.30 -14.36
N LYS A 41 -9.84 33.75 -14.91
CA LYS A 41 -11.10 34.49 -15.17
C LYS A 41 -11.79 34.83 -13.86
N ALA A 42 -11.90 33.86 -12.95
CA ALA A 42 -12.59 34.02 -11.67
C ALA A 42 -11.86 35.02 -10.76
N TYR A 43 -10.53 34.93 -10.68
CA TYR A 43 -9.69 35.82 -9.86
C TYR A 43 -9.61 37.26 -10.38
N PHE A 44 -9.93 37.50 -11.66
CA PHE A 44 -9.89 38.85 -12.24
C PHE A 44 -10.87 39.82 -11.56
N TYR A 45 -12.02 39.31 -11.10
CA TYR A 45 -13.09 40.11 -10.51
C TYR A 45 -12.96 40.29 -8.99
N VAL A 46 -11.93 39.72 -8.36
CA VAL A 46 -11.74 39.75 -6.92
C VAL A 46 -10.92 40.97 -6.51
N ASP A 47 -11.34 41.66 -5.45
CA ASP A 47 -10.52 42.68 -4.83
C ASP A 47 -9.31 42.05 -4.11
N LYS A 48 -8.12 42.36 -4.63
CA LYS A 48 -6.83 41.83 -4.14
C LYS A 48 -6.41 42.40 -2.79
N ARG A 49 -7.07 43.47 -2.31
CA ARG A 49 -6.81 44.07 -1.00
C ARG A 49 -7.43 43.28 0.14
N LEU A 50 -8.40 42.41 -0.15
CA LEU A 50 -9.06 41.58 0.83
C LEU A 50 -8.13 40.48 1.34
N SER A 51 -8.38 39.98 2.56
CA SER A 51 -7.67 38.80 3.06
C SER A 51 -7.98 37.56 2.20
N LEU A 52 -7.07 36.58 2.18
CA LEU A 52 -7.24 35.33 1.42
C LEU A 52 -8.58 34.62 1.66
N PHE A 53 -9.08 34.63 2.90
CA PHE A 53 -10.36 34.01 3.23
C PHE A 53 -11.54 34.69 2.53
N TYR A 54 -11.57 36.03 2.54
CA TYR A 54 -12.61 36.80 1.84
C TYR A 54 -12.49 36.66 0.32
N GLN A 55 -11.26 36.63 -0.20
CA GLN A 55 -11.03 36.37 -1.63
C GLN A 55 -11.60 34.99 -2.02
N LEU A 56 -11.29 33.95 -1.24
CA LEU A 56 -11.80 32.60 -1.48
C LEU A 56 -13.33 32.58 -1.48
N LEU A 57 -13.96 33.22 -0.48
CA LEU A 57 -15.41 33.25 -0.33
C LEU A 57 -16.07 33.94 -1.53
N LEU A 58 -15.52 35.05 -2.01
CA LEU A 58 -16.02 35.73 -3.21
C LEU A 58 -15.91 34.87 -4.47
N ILE A 59 -14.75 34.23 -4.71
CA ILE A 59 -14.56 33.40 -5.91
C ILE A 59 -15.53 32.22 -5.88
N VAL A 60 -15.67 31.55 -4.74
CA VAL A 60 -16.62 30.43 -4.57
C VAL A 60 -18.06 30.90 -4.71
N ASN A 61 -18.42 32.05 -4.16
CA ASN A 61 -19.78 32.58 -4.25
C ASN A 61 -20.17 32.86 -5.71
N ASP A 62 -19.28 33.51 -6.45
CA ASP A 62 -19.57 33.97 -7.82
C ASP A 62 -19.40 32.86 -8.87
N ASN A 63 -18.61 31.82 -8.56
CA ASN A 63 -18.27 30.74 -9.49
C ASN A 63 -18.54 29.34 -8.88
N GLY A 64 -19.50 29.21 -7.98
CA GLY A 64 -19.66 28.04 -7.11
C GLY A 64 -19.78 26.71 -7.85
N LEU A 65 -20.63 26.64 -8.88
CA LEU A 65 -20.82 25.42 -9.66
C LEU A 65 -19.53 24.98 -10.36
N GLU A 66 -18.86 25.90 -11.05
CA GLU A 66 -17.60 25.61 -11.75
C GLU A 66 -16.51 25.19 -10.77
N SER A 67 -16.43 25.87 -9.63
CA SER A 67 -15.46 25.57 -8.56
C SER A 67 -15.66 24.17 -8.00
N ILE A 68 -16.91 23.77 -7.74
CA ILE A 68 -17.25 22.42 -7.28
C ILE A 68 -16.84 21.36 -8.31
N VAL A 69 -17.04 21.61 -9.61
CA VAL A 69 -16.60 20.68 -10.66
C VAL A 69 -15.09 20.49 -10.62
N TYR A 70 -14.31 21.57 -10.52
CA TYR A 70 -12.86 21.46 -10.41
C TYR A 70 -12.42 20.75 -9.14
N PHE A 71 -13.08 20.99 -8.00
CA PHE A 71 -12.81 20.28 -6.76
C PHE A 71 -13.09 18.79 -6.88
N ALA A 72 -14.24 18.39 -7.42
CA ALA A 72 -14.60 16.99 -7.62
C ALA A 72 -13.61 16.27 -8.55
N LEU A 73 -13.25 16.90 -9.68
CA LEU A 73 -12.25 16.38 -10.61
C LEU A 73 -10.87 16.25 -9.96
N SER A 74 -10.45 17.24 -9.15
CA SER A 74 -9.20 17.12 -8.40
C SER A 74 -9.25 15.97 -7.39
N ALA A 75 -10.34 15.83 -6.63
CA ALA A 75 -10.47 14.77 -5.64
C ALA A 75 -10.34 13.38 -6.29
N LEU A 76 -10.99 13.18 -7.44
CA LEU A 76 -10.87 11.95 -8.22
C LEU A 76 -9.43 11.74 -8.70
N LEU A 77 -8.81 12.75 -9.29
CA LEU A 77 -7.45 12.65 -9.84
C LEU A 77 -6.40 12.42 -8.76
N MET A 78 -6.51 13.10 -7.62
CA MET A 78 -5.65 12.93 -6.44
C MET A 78 -5.81 11.53 -5.85
N THR A 79 -7.05 11.05 -5.71
CA THR A 79 -7.33 9.70 -5.20
C THR A 79 -6.73 8.64 -6.11
N MET A 80 -6.96 8.75 -7.43
CA MET A 80 -6.37 7.83 -8.40
C MET A 80 -4.84 7.86 -8.38
N THR A 81 -4.23 9.05 -8.21
CA THR A 81 -2.78 9.20 -8.10
C THR A 81 -2.24 8.51 -6.84
N PHE A 82 -2.89 8.70 -5.68
CA PHE A 82 -2.49 8.02 -4.45
C PHE A 82 -2.65 6.51 -4.53
N VAL A 83 -3.74 6.01 -5.12
CA VAL A 83 -3.95 4.57 -5.39
C VAL A 83 -2.83 4.03 -6.29
N PHE A 84 -2.50 4.74 -7.37
CA PHE A 84 -1.43 4.35 -8.26
C PHE A 84 -0.06 4.32 -7.57
N MET A 85 0.25 5.35 -6.77
CA MET A 85 1.48 5.37 -5.96
C MET A 85 1.54 4.22 -4.96
N TYR A 86 0.41 3.88 -4.32
CA TYR A 86 0.32 2.73 -3.43
C TYR A 86 0.62 1.41 -4.16
N PHE A 87 0.01 1.19 -5.34
CA PHE A 87 0.30 0.01 -6.15
C PHE A 87 1.75 -0.04 -6.64
N LEU A 88 2.33 1.11 -7.02
CA LEU A 88 3.74 1.21 -7.37
C LEU A 88 4.64 0.83 -6.19
N PHE A 89 4.32 1.30 -4.99
CA PHE A 89 5.05 0.94 -3.78
C PHE A 89 5.01 -0.57 -3.50
N LEU A 90 3.83 -1.19 -3.56
CA LEU A 90 3.68 -2.65 -3.38
C LEU A 90 4.44 -3.43 -4.44
N THR A 91 4.35 -3.01 -5.71
CA THR A 91 5.01 -3.70 -6.81
C THR A 91 6.53 -3.55 -6.72
N ASN A 92 7.03 -2.38 -6.33
CA ASN A 92 8.45 -2.12 -6.13
C ASN A 92 9.04 -2.98 -4.99
N LYS A 93 8.26 -3.28 -3.94
CA LYS A 93 8.67 -4.21 -2.88
C LYS A 93 8.91 -5.62 -3.43
N ARG A 94 8.03 -6.09 -4.33
CA ARG A 94 8.11 -7.44 -4.94
C ARG A 94 9.11 -7.51 -6.11
N ARG A 95 9.25 -6.44 -6.89
CA ARG A 95 10.11 -6.32 -8.08
C ARG A 95 10.70 -4.93 -8.15
N PRO A 96 11.97 -4.73 -7.72
CA PRO A 96 12.54 -3.41 -7.63
C PRO A 96 12.68 -2.76 -9.02
N TYR A 97 12.17 -1.54 -9.12
CA TYR A 97 12.30 -0.68 -10.29
C TYR A 97 13.55 0.21 -10.19
N PRO A 98 14.04 0.75 -11.33
CA PRO A 98 15.13 1.72 -11.30
C PRO A 98 14.79 2.93 -10.44
N LYS A 99 15.62 3.24 -9.44
CA LYS A 99 15.39 4.34 -8.49
C LYS A 99 15.13 5.69 -9.18
N ALA A 100 15.88 6.00 -10.24
CA ALA A 100 15.73 7.26 -10.98
C ALA A 100 14.32 7.44 -11.58
N MET A 101 13.72 6.35 -12.05
CA MET A 101 12.38 6.36 -12.64
C MET A 101 11.30 6.58 -11.58
N LEU A 102 11.41 5.89 -10.45
CA LEU A 102 10.48 6.03 -9.32
C LEU A 102 10.54 7.45 -8.73
N VAL A 103 11.74 8.01 -8.58
CA VAL A 103 11.93 9.41 -8.16
C VAL A 103 11.32 10.37 -9.19
N GLY A 104 11.48 10.12 -10.48
CA GLY A 104 10.88 10.92 -11.54
C GLY A 104 9.35 10.97 -11.46
N PHE A 105 8.70 9.83 -11.26
CA PHE A 105 7.23 9.74 -11.15
C PHE A 105 6.70 10.43 -9.90
N ILE A 106 7.32 10.17 -8.74
CA ILE A 106 6.93 10.85 -7.50
C ILE A 106 7.13 12.35 -7.64
N GLY A 107 8.27 12.78 -8.21
CA GLY A 107 8.59 14.19 -8.42
C GLY A 107 7.59 14.90 -9.34
N LEU A 108 7.21 14.27 -10.46
CA LEU A 108 6.24 14.83 -11.40
C LEU A 108 4.86 14.99 -10.76
N ASN A 109 4.35 13.94 -10.11
CA ASN A 109 3.07 14.00 -9.43
C ASN A 109 3.09 15.04 -8.31
N LEU A 110 4.13 15.06 -7.48
CA LEU A 110 4.29 16.04 -6.42
C LEU A 110 4.29 17.48 -6.97
N LEU A 111 4.96 17.72 -8.10
CA LEU A 111 4.93 19.02 -8.78
C LEU A 111 3.51 19.42 -9.18
N CYS A 112 2.73 18.50 -9.76
CA CYS A 112 1.33 18.74 -10.11
C CYS A 112 0.46 19.08 -8.89
N PHE A 113 0.65 18.37 -7.78
CA PHE A 113 -0.01 18.69 -6.49
C PHE A 113 0.37 20.08 -5.98
N LEU A 114 1.67 20.39 -5.96
CA LEU A 114 2.17 21.67 -5.48
C LEU A 114 1.61 22.83 -6.30
N LEU A 115 1.50 22.68 -7.62
CA LEU A 115 0.89 23.69 -8.48
C LEU A 115 -0.56 23.96 -8.08
N LEU A 116 -1.34 23.00 -7.58
CA LEU A 116 -2.70 23.29 -7.10
C LEU A 116 -2.75 24.12 -5.82
N PHE A 117 -1.67 24.15 -5.04
CA PHE A 117 -1.62 24.93 -3.81
C PHE A 117 -1.21 26.40 -4.03
N ILE A 118 -0.68 26.74 -5.21
CA ILE A 118 -0.20 28.11 -5.54
C ILE A 118 -1.36 28.97 -6.10
N ASN A 119 -2.44 29.10 -5.33
CA ASN A 119 -3.58 29.98 -5.65
C ASN A 119 -4.50 30.16 -4.42
N VAL A 120 -5.52 31.01 -4.53
CA VAL A 120 -6.48 31.27 -3.44
C VAL A 120 -7.25 30.00 -3.03
N TYR A 121 -7.49 29.07 -3.96
CA TYR A 121 -8.09 27.77 -3.69
C TYR A 121 -7.15 26.77 -3.00
N GLY A 122 -5.87 27.11 -2.80
CA GLY A 122 -4.87 26.17 -2.31
C GLY A 122 -5.25 25.49 -0.99
N VAL A 123 -5.89 26.21 -0.07
CA VAL A 123 -6.38 25.64 1.20
C VAL A 123 -7.45 24.57 0.96
N ALA A 124 -8.38 24.82 0.02
CA ALA A 124 -9.42 23.85 -0.34
C ALA A 124 -8.80 22.60 -0.97
N PHE A 125 -7.86 22.77 -1.89
CA PHE A 125 -7.14 21.62 -2.48
C PHE A 125 -6.32 20.84 -1.45
N PHE A 126 -5.76 21.51 -0.44
CA PHE A 126 -5.04 20.83 0.63
C PHE A 126 -5.97 19.93 1.44
N ILE A 127 -7.17 20.42 1.79
CA ILE A 127 -8.19 19.63 2.49
C ILE A 127 -8.60 18.43 1.61
N ILE A 128 -8.84 18.66 0.32
CA ILE A 128 -9.19 17.59 -0.63
C ILE A 128 -8.07 16.54 -0.70
N ALA A 129 -6.81 16.97 -0.80
CA ALA A 129 -5.68 16.06 -0.83
C ALA A 129 -5.59 15.20 0.45
N ALA A 130 -5.79 15.82 1.62
CA ALA A 130 -5.82 15.11 2.90
C ALA A 130 -6.96 14.09 2.96
N LEU A 131 -8.15 14.43 2.47
CA LEU A 131 -9.30 13.52 2.39
C LEU A 131 -9.02 12.37 1.42
N SER A 132 -8.54 12.66 0.21
CA SER A 132 -8.16 11.63 -0.77
C SER A 132 -7.11 10.68 -0.22
N GLY A 133 -6.08 11.18 0.45
CA GLY A 133 -5.06 10.35 1.09
C GLY A 133 -5.64 9.48 2.20
N SER A 134 -6.55 10.03 3.01
CA SER A 134 -7.23 9.30 4.08
C SER A 134 -8.10 8.15 3.54
N ILE A 135 -8.80 8.37 2.41
CA ILE A 135 -9.58 7.33 1.74
C ILE A 135 -8.68 6.19 1.29
N VAL A 136 -7.56 6.50 0.61
CA VAL A 136 -6.62 5.47 0.15
C VAL A 136 -5.97 4.73 1.33
N TYR A 137 -5.65 5.44 2.42
CA TYR A 137 -5.15 4.82 3.64
C TYR A 137 -6.16 3.85 4.25
N ALA A 138 -7.44 4.24 4.35
CA ALA A 138 -8.50 3.37 4.84
C ALA A 138 -8.65 2.12 3.96
N LEU A 139 -8.64 2.28 2.63
CA LEU A 139 -8.66 1.15 1.68
C LEU A 139 -7.46 0.22 1.87
N ALA A 140 -6.26 0.77 2.04
CA ALA A 140 -5.05 -0.01 2.28
C ALA A 140 -5.11 -0.79 3.60
N MET A 141 -5.68 -0.19 4.67
CA MET A 141 -5.87 -0.86 5.95
C MET A 141 -6.91 -1.97 5.89
N ILE A 142 -7.99 -1.80 5.13
CA ILE A 142 -9.01 -2.84 4.90
C ILE A 142 -8.38 -4.00 4.13
N GLY A 143 -7.68 -3.72 3.02
CA GLY A 143 -7.04 -4.77 2.22
C GLY A 143 -5.94 -5.53 2.96
N LYS A 144 -5.22 -4.88 3.88
CA LYS A 144 -4.20 -5.56 4.70
C LYS A 144 -4.75 -6.53 5.75
N LYS A 145 -6.01 -6.39 6.16
CA LYS A 145 -6.59 -7.31 7.15
C LYS A 145 -6.81 -8.71 6.57
N GLU A 146 -7.02 -8.83 5.26
CA GLU A 146 -7.14 -10.14 4.58
C GLU A 146 -5.78 -10.83 4.46
N ASP A 147 -4.67 -10.09 4.24
CA ASP A 147 -3.31 -10.65 4.20
C ASP A 147 -2.74 -11.03 5.58
N PHE A 148 -3.35 -10.60 6.70
CA PHE A 148 -2.83 -10.87 8.05
C PHE A 148 -3.30 -12.24 8.62
N GLU A 149 -4.23 -12.92 7.95
CA GLU A 149 -4.70 -14.26 8.34
C GLU A 149 -3.97 -15.40 7.59
N GLU A 150 -3.20 -15.14 6.53
CA GLU A 150 -2.54 -16.21 5.74
C GLU A 150 -1.12 -15.85 5.27
N GLU A 151 -0.16 -15.70 6.18
CA GLU A 151 1.27 -15.97 5.91
C GLU A 151 2.05 -15.92 7.24
N LEU A 152 1.84 -16.93 8.10
CA LEU A 152 2.90 -17.35 9.00
C LEU A 152 3.95 -18.04 8.11
N GLU A 153 4.91 -17.26 7.59
CA GLU A 153 6.12 -17.78 6.95
C GLU A 153 6.93 -18.53 8.02
N TYR A 154 6.60 -19.80 8.25
CA TYR A 154 7.48 -20.69 9.01
C TYR A 154 8.66 -21.07 8.13
N GLU A 155 9.88 -21.01 8.67
CA GLU A 155 11.09 -21.54 8.03
C GLU A 155 11.32 -23.01 8.44
N GLU A 156 12.08 -23.75 7.63
CA GLU A 156 12.50 -25.12 8.00
C GLU A 156 13.36 -25.05 9.27
N GLY A 157 12.96 -25.81 10.30
CA GLY A 157 13.57 -25.81 11.63
C GLY A 157 12.88 -24.91 12.66
N ASP A 158 11.85 -24.14 12.28
CA ASP A 158 11.10 -23.34 13.26
C ASP A 158 10.29 -24.24 14.20
N VAL A 159 10.44 -24.01 15.50
CA VAL A 159 9.64 -24.67 16.55
C VAL A 159 8.28 -23.98 16.61
N ILE A 160 7.24 -24.73 16.29
CA ILE A 160 5.84 -24.28 16.32
C ILE A 160 5.32 -24.29 17.76
N GLU A 161 5.62 -25.36 18.50
CA GLU A 161 5.15 -25.52 19.88
C GLU A 161 6.08 -26.44 20.67
N THR A 162 6.40 -26.05 21.91
CA THR A 162 7.07 -26.90 22.89
C THR A 162 6.06 -27.34 23.94
N LYS A 163 5.91 -28.64 24.17
CA LYS A 163 5.03 -29.19 25.21
C LYS A 163 5.85 -29.85 26.32
N GLY A 164 5.45 -29.57 27.55
CA GLY A 164 6.04 -30.14 28.76
C GLY A 164 5.75 -29.27 29.99
N PRO A 165 6.30 -29.63 31.16
CA PRO A 165 7.05 -30.86 31.43
C PRO A 165 6.15 -32.11 31.51
N PHE A 166 6.67 -33.25 31.07
CA PHE A 166 6.03 -34.56 31.20
C PHE A 166 6.86 -35.51 32.07
N GLU A 167 6.19 -36.28 32.92
CA GLU A 167 6.83 -37.28 33.80
C GLU A 167 7.34 -38.51 33.05
N THR A 168 6.78 -38.80 31.88
CA THR A 168 7.17 -39.97 31.09
C THR A 168 7.35 -39.64 29.61
N LYS A 169 8.28 -40.33 28.95
CA LYS A 169 8.45 -40.26 27.50
C LYS A 169 7.16 -40.61 26.74
N ALA A 170 6.40 -41.58 27.25
CA ALA A 170 5.15 -42.00 26.64
C ALA A 170 4.09 -40.90 26.65
N SER A 171 3.97 -40.13 27.74
CA SER A 171 3.04 -38.99 27.81
C SER A 171 3.45 -37.83 26.89
N ALA A 172 4.76 -37.57 26.74
CA ALA A 172 5.25 -36.53 25.84
C ALA A 172 4.95 -36.89 24.37
N HIS A 173 5.25 -38.14 23.97
CA HIS A 173 4.97 -38.63 22.63
C HIS A 173 3.47 -38.63 22.29
N GLN A 174 2.62 -39.05 23.23
CA GLN A 174 1.17 -39.03 23.02
C GLN A 174 0.64 -37.59 22.84
N ALA A 175 1.18 -36.63 23.57
CA ALA A 175 0.78 -35.22 23.47
C ALA A 175 1.19 -34.58 22.14
N ALA A 176 2.34 -34.98 21.60
CA ALA A 176 2.80 -34.54 20.28
C ALA A 176 2.02 -35.20 19.14
N GLN A 177 1.76 -36.51 19.21
CA GLN A 177 0.88 -37.19 18.25
C GLN A 177 -0.51 -36.55 18.18
N LEU A 178 -1.13 -36.26 19.33
CA LEU A 178 -2.41 -35.56 19.37
C LEU A 178 -2.34 -34.17 18.70
N PHE A 179 -1.23 -33.46 18.86
CA PHE A 179 -1.03 -32.18 18.20
C PHE A 179 -0.94 -32.34 16.68
N LEU A 180 -0.10 -33.27 16.22
CA LEU A 180 0.09 -33.56 14.80
C LEU A 180 -1.21 -34.03 14.13
N GLU A 181 -2.03 -34.82 14.83
CA GLU A 181 -3.35 -35.27 14.34
C GLU A 181 -4.37 -34.13 14.26
N THR A 182 -4.32 -33.19 15.20
CA THR A 182 -5.25 -32.04 15.26
C THR A 182 -4.81 -30.92 14.33
N TRP A 183 -3.51 -30.86 14.00
CA TRP A 183 -2.92 -29.91 13.07
C TRP A 183 -3.28 -30.27 11.62
N GLN A 184 -4.54 -30.00 11.25
CA GLN A 184 -5.06 -30.14 9.88
C GLN A 184 -5.02 -28.85 9.07
N GLU A 185 -4.50 -27.75 9.64
CA GLU A 185 -4.73 -26.43 9.06
C GLU A 185 -3.87 -26.08 7.84
N LYS A 186 -2.75 -26.78 7.57
CA LYS A 186 -1.85 -26.40 6.44
C LYS A 186 -1.20 -27.60 5.76
N GLU A 187 -1.73 -28.03 4.61
CA GLU A 187 -1.18 -29.13 3.76
C GLU A 187 0.24 -28.87 3.22
N THR A 188 0.76 -27.66 3.39
CA THR A 188 2.04 -27.18 2.83
C THR A 188 3.25 -27.40 3.74
N VAL A 189 3.07 -27.77 5.01
CA VAL A 189 4.16 -27.91 5.98
C VAL A 189 4.18 -29.33 6.56
N ILE A 190 5.36 -29.96 6.56
CA ILE A 190 5.61 -31.26 7.21
C ILE A 190 6.19 -30.96 8.59
N LEU A 191 5.53 -31.47 9.62
CA LEU A 191 5.95 -31.31 11.02
C LEU A 191 6.60 -32.58 11.53
N GLU A 192 7.62 -32.42 12.38
CA GLU A 192 8.28 -33.50 13.10
C GLU A 192 8.39 -33.12 14.59
N GLU A 193 8.62 -34.14 15.43
CA GLU A 193 8.80 -33.99 16.87
C GLU A 193 10.25 -34.32 17.28
N ASP A 194 10.83 -33.53 18.18
CA ASP A 194 12.06 -33.89 18.90
C ASP A 194 11.78 -34.01 20.39
N LEU A 195 12.16 -35.16 20.96
CA LEU A 195 11.91 -35.54 22.35
C LEU A 195 13.23 -35.48 23.12
N TYR A 196 13.33 -34.53 24.04
CA TYR A 196 14.49 -34.36 24.90
C TYR A 196 14.10 -34.40 26.38
N GLN A 197 15.13 -34.61 27.21
CA GLN A 197 15.01 -34.67 28.65
C GLN A 197 15.94 -33.61 29.24
N GLU A 198 15.39 -32.71 30.04
CA GLU A 198 16.17 -31.68 30.73
C GLU A 198 16.76 -32.20 32.05
N GLU A 199 17.67 -31.42 32.64
CA GLU A 199 18.40 -31.75 33.88
C GLU A 199 17.48 -32.11 35.06
N ASP A 200 16.23 -31.62 35.05
CA ASP A 200 15.20 -31.88 36.06
C ASP A 200 14.50 -33.24 35.89
N ASN A 201 14.99 -34.12 35.00
CA ASN A 201 14.47 -35.46 34.74
C ASN A 201 13.03 -35.48 34.16
N HIS A 202 12.56 -34.34 33.64
CA HIS A 202 11.29 -34.20 32.94
C HIS A 202 11.50 -34.25 31.43
N TYR A 203 10.49 -34.77 30.72
CA TYR A 203 10.47 -34.86 29.27
C TYR A 203 9.76 -33.66 28.64
N TYR A 204 10.33 -33.18 27.55
CA TYR A 204 9.77 -32.13 26.71
C TYR A 204 9.70 -32.64 25.27
N VAL A 205 8.80 -32.05 24.49
CA VAL A 205 8.71 -32.31 23.07
C VAL A 205 8.59 -30.99 22.31
N ASP A 206 9.51 -30.77 21.39
CA ASP A 206 9.47 -29.66 20.44
C ASP A 206 8.85 -30.16 19.15
N ILE A 207 7.84 -29.46 18.65
CA ILE A 207 7.20 -29.73 17.37
C ILE A 207 7.68 -28.66 16.40
N TYR A 208 8.40 -29.06 15.37
CA TYR A 208 9.07 -28.16 14.44
C TYR A 208 8.74 -28.46 12.98
N VAL A 209 9.06 -27.51 12.10
CA VAL A 209 8.92 -27.68 10.65
C VAL A 209 10.09 -28.48 10.10
N GLU A 210 9.85 -29.71 9.68
CA GLU A 210 10.87 -30.55 9.02
C GLU A 210 11.09 -30.08 7.58
N ALA A 211 10.01 -29.84 6.83
CA ALA A 211 10.08 -29.48 5.43
C ALA A 211 8.83 -28.73 4.96
N ILE A 212 9.01 -27.85 3.98
CA ILE A 212 7.91 -27.14 3.31
C ILE A 212 7.66 -27.79 1.94
N LYS A 213 6.46 -28.32 1.72
CA LYS A 213 6.07 -28.87 0.41
C LYS A 213 5.96 -27.74 -0.60
N LYS A 214 6.88 -27.72 -1.57
CA LYS A 214 6.86 -26.82 -2.74
C LYS A 214 5.94 -27.30 -3.84
#